data_AF-A0A0D2XJS3-F1
#
_entry.id   AF-A0A0D2XJS3-F1
#
_cell.length_a   1.000
_cell.length_b   1.000
_cell.length_c   1.000
_cell.angle_alpha   90.00
_cell.angle_beta   90.00
_cell.angle_gamma   90.00
#
_symmetry.space_group_name_H-M   'P 1'
#
loop_
_entity.id
_entity.type
_entity.pdbx_description
1 polymer ?
#
loop_
_entity_poly.entity_id
_entity_poly.type
_entity_poly.pdbx_seq_one_letter_code
_entity_poly.pdbx_strand_id
1 'polypeptide(L)'
;MRPTARVFARYLEAGTPTGLTGLWTHATPRSTLLYLYGTTLSKLQSIPETSMYRQSVEAVTKHRMSLVEQMIPPGYNEWAVRAKELVSKNSSQFRVASGRVDGSEAHTVKLGDKIFVVGRKHEAGDIRVEEWNGEEDEGPEYEGIRTQKEREDQVTWAERKPLEDHEKIEWEDEPQMTADQSTSSSRRSELALSRKLFKSPRASLS
;
A
#
# COMPACT_ATOMS: atom_id res chain seq x y z
N MET A 1 3.21 39.76 -8.74
CA MET A 1 3.02 38.73 -7.69
C MET A 1 1.75 37.96 -8.02
N ARG A 2 1.85 36.66 -8.31
CA ARG A 2 0.68 35.81 -8.54
C ARG A 2 0.29 35.14 -7.21
N PRO A 3 -0.99 35.13 -6.81
CA PRO A 3 -1.40 34.55 -5.55
C PRO A 3 -1.29 33.02 -5.65
N THR A 4 -0.39 32.41 -4.88
CA THR A 4 -0.25 30.96 -4.74
C THR A 4 -1.12 30.47 -3.59
N ALA A 5 -2.43 30.56 -3.76
CA ALA A 5 -3.38 29.85 -2.91
C ALA A 5 -4.32 29.07 -3.83
N ARG A 6 -3.81 27.97 -4.38
CA ARG A 6 -4.68 26.94 -4.97
C ARG A 6 -5.42 26.29 -3.81
N VAL A 7 -6.67 26.71 -3.58
CA VAL A 7 -7.65 25.96 -2.79
C VAL A 7 -8.04 24.71 -3.59
N PHE A 8 -7.11 23.76 -3.72
CA PHE A 8 -7.36 22.47 -4.35
C PHE A 8 -6.85 21.36 -3.42
N ALA A 9 -7.76 20.91 -2.58
CA ALA A 9 -7.78 19.52 -2.13
C ALA A 9 -9.25 19.15 -1.98
N ARG A 10 -9.97 19.00 -3.11
CA ARG A 10 -11.31 18.39 -3.09
C ARG A 10 -11.22 16.86 -3.11
N TYR A 11 -10.20 16.31 -3.77
CA TYR A 11 -9.74 14.92 -3.69
C TYR A 11 -8.21 14.91 -3.84
N LEU A 12 -7.54 13.94 -3.21
CA LEU A 12 -6.15 13.63 -3.51
C LEU A 12 -6.16 12.56 -4.60
N GLU A 13 -5.92 12.96 -5.84
CA GLU A 13 -5.79 12.02 -6.96
C GLU A 13 -4.53 11.18 -6.75
N ALA A 14 -4.58 9.87 -7.02
CA ALA A 14 -3.43 8.99 -6.87
C ALA A 14 -2.24 9.44 -7.74
N GLY A 15 -1.02 9.26 -7.24
CA GLY A 15 0.20 9.70 -7.93
C GLY A 15 0.48 11.21 -7.94
N THR A 16 -0.38 12.06 -7.38
CA THR A 16 -0.12 13.51 -7.26
C THR A 16 0.82 13.85 -6.09
N PRO A 17 1.59 14.95 -6.17
CA PRO A 17 2.46 15.36 -5.08
C PRO A 17 1.65 15.93 -3.91
N THR A 18 1.92 15.43 -2.69
CA THR A 18 1.20 15.84 -1.46
C THR A 18 1.62 17.22 -0.92
N GLY A 19 2.56 17.91 -1.58
CA GLY A 19 3.25 19.09 -1.06
C GLY A 19 4.42 18.76 -0.12
N LEU A 20 4.62 17.48 0.21
CA LEU A 20 5.81 16.97 0.88
C LEU A 20 6.74 16.34 -0.18
N THR A 21 8.01 16.74 -0.18
CA THR A 21 9.00 16.24 -1.15
C THR A 21 9.22 14.74 -0.98
N GLY A 22 9.14 14.00 -2.10
CA GLY A 22 9.32 12.54 -2.10
C GLY A 22 8.14 11.75 -1.55
N LEU A 23 7.01 12.39 -1.24
CA LEU A 23 5.80 11.71 -0.79
C LEU A 23 4.63 11.91 -1.77
N TRP A 24 4.31 10.84 -2.48
CA TRP A 24 3.22 10.77 -3.44
C TRP A 24 1.93 10.29 -2.80
N THR A 25 0.79 10.72 -3.33
CA THR A 25 -0.52 10.24 -2.91
C THR A 25 -0.71 8.77 -3.31
N HIS A 26 -1.05 7.95 -2.33
CA HIS A 26 -1.19 6.51 -2.50
C HIS A 26 -2.51 6.14 -3.20
N ALA A 27 -2.48 5.14 -4.11
CA ALA A 27 -3.64 4.70 -4.90
C ALA A 27 -4.70 3.93 -4.09
N THR A 28 -4.26 3.04 -3.20
CA THR A 28 -5.14 2.21 -2.35
C THR A 28 -4.85 2.37 -0.84
N PRO A 29 -5.03 3.58 -0.27
CA PRO A 29 -4.52 3.90 1.07
C PRO A 29 -5.20 3.07 2.18
N ARG A 30 -6.48 2.74 2.06
CA ARG A 30 -7.22 2.02 3.12
C ARG A 30 -6.75 0.57 3.21
N SER A 31 -6.69 -0.14 2.09
CA SER A 31 -6.25 -1.54 2.05
C SER A 31 -4.81 -1.66 2.54
N THR A 32 -3.93 -0.74 2.13
CA THR A 32 -2.55 -0.69 2.59
C THR A 32 -2.46 -0.44 4.10
N LEU A 33 -3.24 0.49 4.65
CA LEU A 33 -3.24 0.75 6.10
C LEU A 33 -3.73 -0.47 6.90
N LEU A 34 -4.80 -1.14 6.46
CA LEU A 34 -5.30 -2.35 7.13
C LEU A 34 -4.27 -3.48 7.08
N TYR A 35 -3.59 -3.66 5.94
CA TYR A 35 -2.49 -4.60 5.78
C TYR A 35 -1.32 -4.27 6.72
N LEU A 36 -0.87 -3.02 6.74
CA LEU A 36 0.24 -2.57 7.60
C LEU A 36 -0.11 -2.74 9.09
N TYR A 37 -1.30 -2.35 9.52
CA TYR A 37 -1.71 -2.54 10.90
C TYR A 37 -1.83 -4.02 11.27
N GLY A 38 -2.38 -4.85 10.39
CA GLY A 38 -2.43 -6.29 10.60
C GLY A 38 -1.03 -6.92 10.72
N THR A 39 -0.12 -6.59 9.81
CA THR A 39 1.26 -7.11 9.86
C THR A 39 2.03 -6.61 11.08
N THR A 40 1.82 -5.37 11.51
CA THR A 40 2.43 -4.87 12.76
C THR A 40 1.92 -5.64 13.98
N LEU A 41 0.61 -5.93 14.07
CA LEU A 41 0.06 -6.75 15.16
C LEU A 41 0.62 -8.18 15.13
N SER A 42 0.75 -8.80 13.95
CA SER A 42 1.38 -10.11 13.82
C SER A 42 2.85 -10.10 14.26
N LYS A 43 3.61 -9.07 13.88
CA LYS A 43 5.03 -8.93 14.31
C LYS A 43 5.16 -8.72 15.82
N LEU A 44 4.25 -7.98 16.44
CA LEU A 44 4.24 -7.73 17.89
C LEU A 44 4.06 -8.99 18.74
N GLN A 45 3.48 -10.06 18.19
CA GLN A 45 3.31 -11.33 18.92
C GLN A 45 4.65 -11.96 19.34
N SER A 46 5.75 -11.64 18.63
CA SER A 46 7.10 -12.08 18.99
C SER A 46 7.66 -11.42 20.27
N ILE A 47 7.06 -10.31 20.72
CA ILE A 47 7.49 -9.55 21.90
C ILE A 47 6.65 -10.00 23.11
N PRO A 48 7.22 -10.13 24.32
CA PRO A 48 6.46 -10.48 25.52
C PRO A 48 5.30 -9.51 25.83
N GLU A 49 4.18 -10.04 26.33
CA GLU A 49 2.97 -9.26 26.69
C GLU A 49 3.18 -8.25 27.82
N THR A 50 4.15 -8.52 28.68
CA THR A 50 4.52 -7.64 29.81
C THR A 50 5.30 -6.40 29.35
N SER A 51 5.76 -6.36 28.10
CA SER A 51 6.47 -5.21 27.57
C SER A 51 5.54 -4.02 27.41
N MET A 52 5.87 -2.90 28.07
CA MET A 52 5.18 -1.62 27.91
C MET A 52 5.16 -1.15 26.45
N TYR A 53 6.20 -1.48 25.68
CA TYR A 53 6.23 -1.19 24.24
C TYR A 53 5.13 -1.95 23.49
N ARG A 54 4.98 -3.26 23.71
CA ARG A 54 3.92 -4.05 23.04
C ARG A 54 2.53 -3.52 23.38
N GLN A 55 2.28 -3.25 24.66
CA GLN A 55 0.97 -2.74 25.12
C GLN A 55 0.61 -1.39 24.49
N SER A 56 1.55 -0.45 24.48
CA SER A 56 1.32 0.88 23.89
C SER A 56 1.11 0.84 22.38
N VAL A 57 1.94 0.09 21.65
CA VAL A 57 1.80 -0.05 20.20
C VAL A 57 0.52 -0.81 19.85
N GLU A 58 0.17 -1.89 20.55
CA GLU A 58 -1.08 -2.59 20.32
C GLU A 58 -2.31 -1.69 20.52
N ALA A 59 -2.33 -0.88 21.58
CA ALA A 59 -3.44 0.03 21.85
C ALA A 59 -3.60 1.08 20.74
N VAL A 60 -2.49 1.70 20.32
CA VAL A 60 -2.50 2.72 19.25
C VAL A 60 -2.87 2.09 17.91
N THR A 61 -2.29 0.94 17.57
CA THR A 61 -2.54 0.25 16.30
C THR A 61 -3.99 -0.24 16.21
N LYS A 62 -4.53 -0.87 17.26
CA LYS A 62 -5.95 -1.30 17.30
C LYS A 62 -6.89 -0.10 17.19
N HIS A 63 -6.58 1.00 17.85
CA HIS A 63 -7.39 2.22 17.75
C HIS A 63 -7.39 2.78 16.32
N ARG A 64 -6.21 2.92 15.69
CA ARG A 64 -6.09 3.41 14.31
C ARG A 64 -6.75 2.47 13.31
N MET A 65 -6.58 1.16 13.47
CA MET A 65 -7.25 0.16 12.65
C MET A 65 -8.77 0.30 12.73
N SER A 66 -9.33 0.45 13.94
CA SER A 66 -10.78 0.63 14.13
C SER A 66 -11.31 1.90 13.45
N LEU A 67 -10.55 3.01 13.50
CA LEU A 67 -10.92 4.24 12.80
C LEU A 67 -10.94 4.04 11.28
N VAL A 68 -9.92 3.38 10.74
CA VAL A 68 -9.87 3.06 9.31
C VAL A 68 -11.06 2.18 8.95
N GLU A 69 -11.33 1.10 9.68
CA GLU A 69 -12.44 0.19 9.39
C GLU A 69 -13.80 0.90 9.27
N GLN A 70 -14.08 1.86 10.17
CA GLN A 70 -15.32 2.64 10.20
C GLN A 70 -15.46 3.62 9.02
N MET A 71 -14.35 4.09 8.47
CA MET A 71 -14.32 5.13 7.43
C MET A 71 -14.38 4.52 6.02
N ILE A 72 -15.57 4.18 5.57
CA ILE A 72 -15.80 3.60 4.23
C ILE A 72 -16.15 4.72 3.25
N PRO A 73 -15.38 4.90 2.15
CA PRO A 73 -15.71 5.90 1.14
C PRO A 73 -16.93 5.46 0.31
N PRO A 74 -17.72 6.41 -0.23
CA PRO A 74 -18.82 6.08 -1.13
C PRO A 74 -18.28 5.36 -2.38
N GLY A 75 -19.00 4.34 -2.86
CA GLY A 75 -18.58 3.52 -4.01
C GLY A 75 -17.53 2.45 -3.72
N TYR A 76 -17.02 2.36 -2.47
CA TYR A 76 -16.01 1.35 -2.10
C TYR A 76 -16.47 -0.08 -2.33
N ASN A 77 -17.73 -0.40 -1.98
CA ASN A 77 -18.24 -1.77 -2.09
C ASN A 77 -18.31 -2.24 -3.55
N GLU A 78 -18.73 -1.35 -4.46
CA GLU A 78 -18.80 -1.63 -5.89
C GLU A 78 -17.40 -1.80 -6.48
N TRP A 79 -16.46 -0.92 -6.09
CA TRP A 79 -15.06 -1.06 -6.44
C TRP A 79 -14.47 -2.38 -5.92
N ALA A 80 -14.75 -2.77 -4.68
CA ALA A 80 -14.22 -3.99 -4.07
C ALA A 80 -14.66 -5.26 -4.81
N VAL A 81 -15.90 -5.29 -5.32
CA VAL A 81 -16.39 -6.39 -6.17
C VAL A 81 -15.62 -6.43 -7.48
N ARG A 82 -15.49 -5.30 -8.18
CA ARG A 82 -14.75 -5.21 -9.46
C ARG A 82 -13.27 -5.55 -9.30
N ALA A 83 -12.63 -5.03 -8.25
CA ALA A 83 -11.26 -5.32 -7.87
C ALA A 83 -11.07 -6.83 -7.61
N LYS A 84 -11.98 -7.47 -6.89
CA LYS A 84 -11.93 -8.92 -6.63
C LYS A 84 -12.06 -9.73 -7.92
N GLU A 85 -12.95 -9.32 -8.82
CA GLU A 85 -13.10 -9.97 -10.14
C GLU A 85 -11.83 -9.84 -10.96
N LEU A 86 -11.24 -8.64 -11.05
CA LEU A 86 -9.98 -8.40 -11.76
C LEU A 86 -8.83 -9.24 -11.20
N VAL A 87 -8.69 -9.30 -9.87
CA VAL A 87 -7.66 -10.13 -9.21
C VAL A 87 -7.92 -11.62 -9.46
N SER A 88 -9.18 -12.06 -9.47
CA SER A 88 -9.51 -13.47 -9.73
C SER A 88 -9.22 -13.89 -11.18
N LYS A 89 -9.48 -13.00 -12.14
CA LYS A 89 -9.19 -13.22 -13.57
C LYS A 89 -7.68 -13.26 -13.83
N ASN A 90 -6.92 -12.41 -13.14
CA ASN A 90 -5.49 -12.19 -13.39
C ASN A 90 -4.61 -12.54 -12.18
N SER A 91 -4.87 -13.68 -11.55
CA SER A 91 -4.21 -14.10 -10.31
C SER A 91 -2.68 -14.24 -10.43
N SER A 92 -2.16 -14.59 -11.60
CA SER A 92 -0.70 -14.70 -11.84
C SER A 92 0.00 -13.34 -11.78
N GLN A 93 -0.60 -12.30 -12.35
CA GLN A 93 -0.05 -10.95 -12.44
C GLN A 93 -0.02 -10.24 -11.08
N PHE A 94 -1.07 -10.40 -10.27
CA PHE A 94 -1.13 -9.75 -8.95
C PHE A 94 -0.34 -10.46 -7.85
N ARG A 95 0.21 -11.67 -8.08
CA ARG A 95 0.91 -12.46 -7.05
C ARG A 95 2.41 -12.18 -6.94
N VAL A 96 2.96 -11.31 -7.79
CA VAL A 96 4.39 -11.11 -7.87
C VAL A 96 4.89 -10.41 -6.60
N ALA A 97 5.73 -11.11 -5.82
CA ALA A 97 6.23 -10.64 -4.53
C ALA A 97 7.42 -9.66 -4.66
N SER A 98 8.11 -9.65 -5.81
CA SER A 98 9.37 -8.91 -5.97
C SER A 98 9.72 -8.48 -7.40
N GLY A 99 8.85 -8.68 -8.39
CA GLY A 99 9.10 -8.32 -9.78
C GLY A 99 8.08 -7.29 -10.27
N ARG A 100 8.55 -6.12 -10.72
CA ARG A 100 7.74 -5.18 -11.52
C ARG A 100 7.45 -5.84 -12.86
N VAL A 101 6.38 -6.63 -12.93
CA VAL A 101 6.03 -7.33 -14.17
C VAL A 101 4.75 -6.82 -14.79
N ASP A 102 4.00 -5.85 -14.24
CA ASP A 102 2.69 -5.51 -14.87
C ASP A 102 2.39 -4.02 -15.08
N GLY A 103 3.32 -3.11 -14.77
CA GLY A 103 3.15 -1.65 -14.95
C GLY A 103 2.01 -0.99 -14.13
N SER A 104 1.14 -1.79 -13.53
CA SER A 104 -0.02 -1.37 -12.72
C SER A 104 0.35 -1.03 -11.28
N GLU A 105 1.61 -1.32 -10.87
CA GLU A 105 2.19 -1.10 -9.53
C GLU A 105 1.36 -1.66 -8.34
N ALA A 106 0.27 -2.35 -8.64
CA ALA A 106 -0.64 -2.98 -7.71
C ALA A 106 -0.29 -4.46 -7.57
N HIS A 107 0.04 -4.87 -6.35
CA HIS A 107 0.27 -6.27 -6.02
C HIS A 107 -0.65 -6.70 -4.88
N THR A 108 -0.96 -7.98 -4.86
CA THR A 108 -1.82 -8.58 -3.85
C THR A 108 -0.98 -9.21 -2.74
N VAL A 109 -1.27 -8.84 -1.50
CA VAL A 109 -0.64 -9.41 -0.32
C VAL A 109 -1.67 -10.13 0.54
N LYS A 110 -1.29 -11.31 1.05
CA LYS A 110 -2.13 -12.12 1.93
C LYS A 110 -1.70 -11.93 3.38
N LEU A 111 -2.67 -11.74 4.27
CA LEU A 111 -2.45 -11.75 5.72
C LEU A 111 -3.57 -12.57 6.39
N GLY A 112 -3.22 -13.77 6.84
CA GLY A 112 -4.20 -14.77 7.25
C GLY A 112 -5.14 -15.10 6.09
N ASP A 113 -6.45 -15.07 6.34
CA ASP A 113 -7.49 -15.34 5.34
C ASP A 113 -7.87 -14.11 4.50
N LYS A 114 -7.29 -12.93 4.79
CA LYS A 114 -7.61 -11.68 4.10
C LYS A 114 -6.61 -11.40 2.99
N ILE A 115 -7.13 -10.93 1.86
CA ILE A 115 -6.37 -10.54 0.67
C ILE A 115 -6.44 -9.01 0.56
N PHE A 116 -5.28 -8.37 0.49
CA PHE A 116 -5.13 -6.92 0.37
C PHE A 116 -4.49 -6.56 -0.96
N VAL A 117 -5.00 -5.53 -1.62
CA VAL A 117 -4.36 -4.96 -2.82
C VAL A 117 -3.61 -3.71 -2.42
N VAL A 118 -2.31 -3.65 -2.74
CA VAL A 118 -1.42 -2.53 -2.43
C VAL A 118 -0.92 -1.96 -3.76
N GLY A 119 -1.44 -0.79 -4.15
CA GLY A 119 -1.02 -0.05 -5.33
C GLY A 119 -0.12 1.13 -4.99
N ARG A 120 1.04 1.23 -5.65
CA ARG A 120 1.81 2.47 -5.72
C ARG A 120 1.51 3.16 -7.06
N LYS A 121 1.63 4.48 -7.12
CA LYS A 121 1.57 5.26 -8.36
C LYS A 121 2.53 6.43 -8.23
N HIS A 122 3.22 6.75 -9.31
CA HIS A 122 4.10 7.90 -9.45
C HIS A 122 3.83 8.58 -10.80
N GLU A 123 4.25 9.85 -10.95
CA GLU A 123 4.17 10.54 -12.23
C GLU A 123 5.06 9.84 -13.27
N ALA A 124 4.54 9.71 -14.50
CA ALA A 124 5.32 9.18 -15.62
C ALA A 124 6.50 10.12 -15.96
N GLY A 125 7.67 9.56 -16.22
CA GLY A 125 8.89 10.30 -16.54
C GLY A 125 9.81 10.58 -15.34
N ASP A 126 9.54 10.03 -14.15
CA ASP A 126 10.53 10.10 -13.05
C ASP A 126 11.66 9.11 -13.33
N ILE A 127 12.73 9.64 -13.93
CA ILE A 127 13.96 8.94 -14.30
C ILE A 127 14.46 8.00 -13.17
N ARG A 128 14.33 8.41 -11.90
CA ARG A 128 14.76 7.62 -10.73
C ARG A 128 13.98 6.31 -10.52
N VAL A 129 12.73 6.27 -11.01
CA VAL A 129 11.84 5.11 -10.90
C VAL A 129 11.84 4.28 -12.19
N GLU A 130 12.13 4.93 -13.32
CA GLU A 130 12.12 4.32 -14.65
C GLU A 130 13.43 3.63 -15.03
N GLU A 131 14.58 4.10 -14.53
CA GLU A 131 15.90 3.61 -14.97
C GLU A 131 16.25 2.18 -14.51
N TRP A 132 15.49 1.60 -13.56
CA TRP A 132 15.74 0.22 -13.17
C TRP A 132 14.43 -0.56 -12.95
N ASN A 133 14.08 -1.44 -13.90
CA ASN A 133 12.97 -2.41 -13.86
C ASN A 133 13.12 -3.52 -12.80
N GLY A 134 14.25 -3.58 -12.07
CA GLY A 134 14.46 -4.51 -10.96
C GLY A 134 14.54 -5.97 -11.41
N GLU A 135 15.12 -6.21 -12.60
CA GLU A 135 15.47 -7.56 -13.03
C GLU A 135 16.36 -8.21 -11.97
N GLU A 136 16.09 -9.48 -11.67
CA GLU A 136 16.91 -10.24 -10.75
C GLU A 136 18.33 -10.34 -11.31
N ASP A 137 19.34 -10.12 -10.47
CA ASP A 137 20.73 -10.36 -10.86
C ASP A 137 20.91 -11.88 -10.99
N GLU A 138 20.77 -12.39 -12.21
CA GLU A 138 20.89 -13.81 -12.56
C GLU A 138 22.35 -14.32 -12.47
N GLY A 139 23.27 -13.46 -12.02
CA GLY A 139 24.68 -13.76 -11.86
C GLY A 139 25.49 -13.50 -13.14
N PRO A 140 26.81 -13.75 -13.08
CA PRO A 140 27.69 -13.46 -14.20
C PRO A 140 27.44 -14.39 -15.40
N GLU A 141 27.37 -13.82 -16.60
CA GLU A 141 27.39 -14.60 -17.83
C GLU A 141 28.77 -15.27 -17.99
N TYR A 142 28.81 -16.59 -17.89
CA TYR A 142 30.03 -17.33 -18.16
C TYR A 142 30.17 -17.56 -19.68
N GLU A 143 31.15 -16.91 -20.29
CA GLU A 143 31.50 -17.04 -21.70
C GLU A 143 32.37 -18.29 -21.99
N GLY A 144 32.27 -18.88 -23.19
CA GLY A 144 33.20 -19.92 -23.69
C GLY A 144 32.60 -21.31 -23.96
N ILE A 145 33.48 -22.28 -24.29
CA ILE A 145 33.10 -23.68 -24.57
C ILE A 145 32.81 -24.40 -23.25
N ARG A 146 31.52 -24.47 -22.90
CA ARG A 146 31.03 -25.05 -21.64
C ARG A 146 30.53 -26.48 -21.81
N THR A 147 30.65 -27.28 -20.76
CA THR A 147 30.06 -28.63 -20.73
C THR A 147 28.53 -28.57 -20.76
N GLN A 148 27.87 -29.67 -21.10
CA GLN A 148 26.40 -29.69 -21.26
C GLN A 148 25.66 -29.34 -19.96
N LYS A 149 26.21 -29.72 -18.80
CA LYS A 149 25.68 -29.41 -17.46
C LYS A 149 25.82 -27.93 -17.08
N GLU A 150 26.89 -27.28 -17.53
CA GLU A 150 27.12 -25.84 -17.32
C GLU A 150 26.29 -24.96 -18.28
N ARG A 151 25.59 -25.56 -19.24
CA ARG A 151 24.71 -24.88 -20.21
C ARG A 151 23.23 -24.97 -19.88
N GLU A 152 22.86 -25.58 -18.77
CA GLU A 152 21.45 -25.69 -18.34
C GLU A 152 20.79 -24.30 -18.24
N ASP A 153 21.54 -23.27 -17.83
CA ASP A 153 21.10 -21.87 -17.77
C ASP A 153 20.70 -21.28 -19.14
N GLN A 154 21.31 -21.74 -20.24
CA GLN A 154 20.98 -21.25 -21.59
C GLN A 154 19.57 -21.63 -22.03
N VAL A 155 19.07 -22.78 -21.57
CA VAL A 155 17.69 -23.21 -21.85
C VAL A 155 16.71 -22.29 -21.13
N THR A 156 17.01 -21.96 -19.87
CA THR A 156 16.24 -21.01 -19.07
C THR A 156 16.17 -19.63 -19.73
N TRP A 157 17.29 -19.15 -20.28
CA TRP A 157 17.34 -17.88 -21.02
C TRP A 157 16.59 -17.93 -22.36
N ALA A 158 16.68 -19.03 -23.09
CA ALA A 158 16.00 -19.20 -24.38
C ALA A 158 14.47 -19.32 -24.23
N GLU A 159 14.00 -19.91 -23.12
CA GLU A 159 12.58 -20.07 -22.81
C GLU A 159 12.00 -18.85 -22.05
N ARG A 160 12.84 -17.90 -21.67
CA ARG A 160 12.43 -16.68 -20.96
C ARG A 160 11.52 -15.84 -21.85
N LYS A 161 10.34 -15.52 -21.34
CA LYS A 161 9.49 -14.49 -21.96
C LYS A 161 10.04 -13.12 -21.58
N PRO A 162 10.17 -12.18 -22.54
CA PRO A 162 10.60 -10.83 -22.23
C PRO A 162 9.65 -10.23 -21.20
N LEU A 163 10.21 -9.50 -20.24
CA LEU A 163 9.45 -8.85 -19.19
C LEU A 163 8.47 -7.81 -19.76
N GLU A 164 8.56 -7.41 -21.03
CA GLU A 164 7.75 -6.36 -21.66
C GLU A 164 6.44 -6.87 -22.30
N ASP A 165 6.30 -8.19 -22.50
CA ASP A 165 5.19 -8.79 -23.28
C ASP A 165 3.93 -9.12 -22.45
N HIS A 166 3.85 -8.66 -21.21
CA HIS A 166 2.63 -8.81 -20.41
C HIS A 166 1.61 -7.73 -20.82
N GLU A 167 0.35 -8.12 -20.99
CA GLU A 167 -0.75 -7.16 -21.17
C GLU A 167 -0.84 -6.29 -19.91
N LYS A 168 -0.53 -4.99 -20.03
CA LYS A 168 -0.66 -4.03 -18.94
C LYS A 168 -2.13 -3.95 -18.52
N ILE A 169 -2.46 -4.54 -17.38
CA ILE A 169 -3.79 -4.39 -16.79
C ILE A 169 -3.92 -2.97 -16.24
N GLU A 170 -4.85 -2.21 -16.78
CA GLU A 170 -5.25 -0.94 -16.18
C GLU A 170 -5.97 -1.20 -14.85
N TRP A 171 -5.28 -0.92 -13.74
CA TRP A 171 -5.84 -1.04 -12.40
C TRP A 171 -6.60 0.24 -12.03
N GLU A 172 -7.86 0.07 -11.61
CA GLU A 172 -8.69 1.15 -11.09
C GLU A 172 -8.36 1.48 -9.62
N ASP A 173 -8.10 2.77 -9.36
CA ASP A 173 -7.77 3.25 -8.02
C ASP A 173 -8.93 3.15 -7.03
N GLU A 174 -8.58 3.04 -5.75
CA GLU A 174 -9.57 3.00 -4.69
C GLU A 174 -10.31 4.36 -4.62
N PRO A 175 -11.65 4.36 -4.49
CA PRO A 175 -12.42 5.57 -4.26
C PRO A 175 -11.93 6.32 -3.02
N GLN A 176 -11.52 7.58 -3.20
CA GLN A 176 -11.01 8.39 -2.11
C GLN A 176 -12.13 9.02 -1.30
N MET A 177 -11.85 9.29 -0.02
CA MET A 177 -12.77 10.03 0.84
C MET A 177 -12.87 11.50 0.38
N THR A 178 -14.09 12.05 0.35
CA THR A 178 -14.30 13.48 0.07
C THR A 178 -13.66 14.35 1.17
N ALA A 179 -13.07 15.48 0.80
CA ALA A 179 -12.42 16.39 1.75
C ALA A 179 -13.33 16.84 2.93
N ASP A 180 -14.63 17.00 2.69
CA ASP A 180 -15.62 17.33 3.74
C ASP A 180 -15.78 16.20 4.77
N GLN A 181 -15.67 14.94 4.32
CA GLN A 181 -15.71 13.77 5.19
C GLN A 181 -14.41 13.65 6.00
N SER A 182 -13.26 13.92 5.38
CA SER A 182 -11.95 13.93 6.07
C SER A 182 -11.89 15.01 7.15
N THR A 183 -12.30 16.23 6.83
CA THR A 183 -12.30 17.36 7.78
C THR A 183 -13.30 17.15 8.92
N SER A 184 -14.51 16.68 8.62
CA SER A 184 -15.49 16.35 9.67
C SER A 184 -15.03 15.19 10.55
N SER A 185 -14.35 14.20 9.98
CA SER A 185 -13.74 13.08 10.71
C SER A 185 -12.61 13.54 11.63
N SER A 186 -11.71 14.42 11.15
CA SER A 186 -10.67 15.05 11.98
C SER A 186 -11.26 15.83 13.14
N ARG A 187 -12.29 16.65 12.87
CA ARG A 187 -12.99 17.39 13.93
C ARG A 187 -13.66 16.47 14.95
N ARG A 188 -14.26 15.35 14.50
CA ARG A 188 -14.88 14.35 15.39
C ARG A 188 -13.84 13.65 16.26
N SER A 189 -12.68 13.27 15.72
CA SER A 189 -11.62 12.64 16.50
C SER A 189 -11.03 13.60 17.54
N GLU A 190 -10.79 14.86 17.17
CA GLU A 190 -10.37 15.93 18.08
C GLU A 190 -11.38 16.16 19.22
N LEU A 191 -12.68 16.24 18.89
CA LEU A 191 -13.76 16.36 19.88
C LEU A 191 -13.83 15.13 20.81
N ALA A 192 -13.63 13.92 20.29
CA ALA A 192 -13.62 12.70 21.08
C ALA A 192 -12.43 12.64 22.04
N LEU A 193 -11.24 13.05 21.58
CA LEU A 193 -10.04 13.20 22.40
C LEU A 193 -10.24 14.25 23.50
N SER A 194 -10.76 15.43 23.13
CA SER A 194 -11.08 16.51 24.09
C SER A 194 -12.06 16.04 25.16
N ARG A 195 -13.14 15.33 24.78
CA ARG A 195 -14.10 14.76 25.74
C ARG A 195 -13.45 13.70 26.63
N LYS A 196 -12.63 12.80 26.09
CA LYS A 196 -11.94 11.78 26.92
C LYS A 196 -10.96 12.41 27.92
N LEU A 197 -10.23 13.45 27.51
CA LEU A 197 -9.32 14.20 28.39
C LEU A 197 -10.10 14.92 29.51
N PHE A 198 -11.22 15.56 29.17
CA PHE A 198 -12.02 16.33 30.12
C PHE A 198 -12.89 15.47 31.06
N LYS A 199 -13.20 14.22 30.68
CA LYS A 199 -13.98 13.27 31.49
C LYS A 199 -13.13 12.35 32.37
N SER A 200 -11.80 12.50 32.40
CA SER A 200 -10.98 11.79 33.39
C SER A 200 -11.34 12.33 34.79
N PRO A 201 -11.76 11.48 35.74
CA PRO A 201 -12.13 11.94 37.07
C PRO A 201 -10.85 12.51 37.69
N ARG A 202 -10.89 13.80 38.08
CA ARG A 202 -9.90 14.36 38.99
C ARG A 202 -9.84 13.40 40.18
N ALA A 203 -8.73 12.68 40.30
CA ALA A 203 -8.50 11.80 41.43
C ALA A 203 -8.76 12.61 42.70
N SER A 204 -9.73 12.16 43.49
CA SER A 204 -10.00 12.68 44.82
C SER A 204 -8.73 12.46 45.65
N LEU A 205 -7.96 13.52 45.82
CA LEU A 205 -6.98 13.62 46.89
C LEU A 205 -7.75 13.69 48.20
N SER A 206 -7.81 12.57 48.91
CA SER A 206 -8.11 12.48 50.34
C SER A 206 -7.17 11.46 50.96
#